data_AF-A0A7W2YZ60-F1
#
_entry.id   AF-A0A7W2YZ60-F1
#
_cell.length_a   1.000
_cell.length_b   1.000
_cell.length_c   1.000
_cell.angle_alpha   90.00
_cell.angle_beta   90.00
_cell.angle_gamma   90.00
#
_symmetry.space_group_name_H-M   'P 1'
#
loop_
_entity.id
_entity.type
_entity.pdbx_description
1 polymer ?
#
loop_
_entity_poly.entity_id
_entity_poly.type
_entity_poly.pdbx_seq_one_letter_code
_entity_poly.pdbx_strand_id
1 'polypeptide(L)'
;MERVTIGERIRERRTELGMGQGQLAVKVNQLAGLTSGGLTRNEISRYERGLRKPHDWLPLIARALGVSIGWLTGAPAPASLALADALAQLEQDLGMTIDRRTFLTDSSGLALSVIPSGGPGSKAVPPEAVAYFRRQLDDLWRADAAQSPRRLVPTAAAQFQIVAHLATKSHGDLRRRLWQTAAAFTGLITWLYQDAGQLDQASAWGTRTLELAHRAHDRQLVAHALTNRAMVDMDLGDGPTTVEMASAALADEKRLCAKVKVQALQQAAHGHALVGDRRACDQLLDRASRLIDRIDDDHPWGVATRTPLYLEIQRATCYSRMQLGAEAVRLWDQVMPSAEWRSSGVFAARQAAALADSRRPDEAVAALEAAVLVAEKVESARLRQELTTAWERLAPWHHASQGQEVRALFDGIGLPTAP
;
A
#
# COMPACT_ATOMS: atom_id res chain seq x y z
N MET A 1 -14.08 -2.96 -15.48
CA MET A 1 -13.95 -1.57 -15.00
C MET A 1 -12.66 -1.05 -15.60
N GLU A 2 -12.78 -0.25 -16.65
CA GLU A 2 -11.66 0.26 -17.44
C GLU A 2 -10.70 1.09 -16.56
N ARG A 3 -9.40 1.02 -16.87
CA ARG A 3 -8.40 1.94 -16.29
C ARG A 3 -8.89 3.37 -16.50
N VAL A 4 -9.11 4.11 -15.42
CA VAL A 4 -9.52 5.52 -15.50
C VAL A 4 -8.48 6.30 -16.30
N THR A 5 -8.86 6.65 -17.52
CA THR A 5 -8.04 7.33 -18.51
C THR A 5 -7.82 8.79 -18.13
N ILE A 6 -6.81 9.42 -18.72
CA ILE A 6 -6.58 10.88 -18.58
C ILE A 6 -7.87 11.65 -18.91
N GLY A 7 -8.60 11.20 -19.93
CA GLY A 7 -9.87 11.79 -20.35
C GLY A 7 -10.95 11.73 -19.26
N GLU A 8 -11.10 10.57 -18.61
CA GLU A 8 -12.07 10.40 -17.53
C GLU A 8 -11.72 11.27 -16.33
N ARG A 9 -10.44 11.37 -15.96
CA ARG A 9 -9.97 12.26 -14.89
C ARG A 9 -10.24 13.74 -15.19
N ILE A 10 -10.01 14.17 -16.44
CA ILE A 10 -10.38 15.53 -16.88
C ILE A 10 -11.88 15.74 -16.70
N ARG A 11 -12.70 14.80 -17.16
CA ARG A 11 -14.17 14.88 -17.11
C ARG A 11 -14.67 14.94 -15.67
N GLU A 12 -14.18 14.04 -14.82
CA GLU A 12 -14.54 13.92 -13.41
C GLU A 12 -14.24 15.24 -12.69
N ARG A 13 -12.98 15.69 -12.71
CA ARG A 13 -12.57 16.92 -12.03
C ARG A 13 -13.28 18.16 -12.57
N ARG A 14 -13.48 18.23 -13.89
CA ARG A 14 -14.23 19.34 -14.49
C ARG A 14 -15.67 19.38 -13.96
N THR A 15 -16.30 18.20 -13.82
CA THR A 15 -17.69 18.08 -13.37
C THR A 15 -17.83 18.38 -11.88
N GLU A 16 -16.87 17.95 -11.05
CA GLU A 16 -16.80 18.34 -9.63
C GLU A 16 -16.73 19.86 -9.42
N LEU A 17 -15.98 20.54 -10.29
CA LEU A 17 -15.86 22.00 -10.28
C LEU A 17 -17.06 22.72 -10.91
N GLY A 18 -18.12 22.00 -11.29
CA GLY A 18 -19.31 22.56 -11.93
C GLY A 18 -19.06 23.19 -13.30
N MET A 19 -17.92 22.88 -13.95
CA MET A 19 -17.53 23.49 -15.22
C MET A 19 -18.06 22.70 -16.42
N GLY A 20 -18.60 23.39 -17.43
CA GLY A 20 -18.83 22.81 -18.75
C GLY A 20 -17.53 22.66 -19.55
N GLN A 21 -17.51 21.75 -20.53
CA GLN A 21 -16.35 21.53 -21.43
C GLN A 21 -15.88 22.84 -22.11
N GLY A 22 -16.82 23.71 -22.49
CA GLY A 22 -16.50 25.02 -23.07
C GLY A 22 -15.86 25.99 -22.08
N GLN A 23 -16.28 25.95 -20.81
CA GLN A 23 -15.68 26.78 -19.75
C GLN A 23 -14.25 26.33 -19.44
N LEU A 24 -14.00 25.01 -19.42
CA LEU A 24 -12.64 24.50 -19.29
C LEU A 24 -11.76 24.95 -20.47
N ALA A 25 -12.26 24.86 -21.71
CA ALA A 25 -11.52 25.32 -22.89
C ALA A 25 -11.16 26.82 -22.81
N VAL A 26 -12.12 27.67 -22.43
CA VAL A 26 -11.89 29.11 -22.22
C VAL A 26 -10.82 29.36 -21.16
N LYS A 27 -10.92 28.68 -20.01
CA LYS A 27 -9.96 28.82 -18.91
C LYS A 27 -8.55 28.39 -19.35
N VAL A 28 -8.42 27.30 -20.09
CA VAL A 28 -7.13 26.84 -20.62
C VAL A 28 -6.54 27.84 -21.62
N ASN A 29 -7.35 28.40 -22.52
CA ASN A 29 -6.89 29.42 -23.48
C ASN A 29 -6.44 30.72 -22.79
N GLN A 30 -7.16 31.16 -21.76
CA GLN A 30 -6.74 32.29 -20.93
C GLN A 30 -5.38 32.03 -20.27
N LEU A 31 -5.18 30.82 -19.74
CA LEU A 31 -3.90 30.40 -19.16
C LEU A 31 -2.77 30.31 -20.21
N ALA A 32 -3.10 30.05 -21.47
CA ALA A 32 -2.18 30.01 -22.60
C ALA A 32 -1.87 31.41 -23.19
N GLY A 33 -2.59 32.45 -22.79
CA GLY A 33 -2.50 33.78 -23.39
C GLY A 33 -3.09 33.89 -24.80
N LEU A 34 -4.00 32.98 -25.17
CA LEU A 34 -4.58 32.91 -26.51
C LEU A 34 -5.96 33.57 -26.56
N THR A 35 -6.13 34.50 -27.50
CA THR A 35 -7.39 35.21 -27.76
C THR A 35 -8.16 34.68 -28.97
N SER A 36 -7.49 33.94 -29.86
CA SER A 36 -8.09 33.21 -30.99
C SER A 36 -7.27 31.95 -31.34
N GLY A 37 -7.90 30.97 -31.99
CA GLY A 37 -7.21 29.74 -32.46
C GLY A 37 -6.80 28.73 -31.38
N GLY A 38 -7.30 28.86 -30.14
CA GLY A 38 -7.01 27.95 -29.03
C GLY A 38 -7.97 26.75 -28.93
N LEU A 39 -7.92 26.06 -27.79
CA LEU A 39 -8.77 24.91 -27.48
C LEU A 39 -10.26 25.23 -27.59
N THR A 40 -11.00 24.29 -28.16
CA THR A 40 -12.46 24.34 -28.27
C THR A 40 -13.14 23.35 -27.33
N ARG A 41 -14.44 23.55 -27.07
CA ARG A 41 -15.29 22.57 -26.36
C ARG A 41 -15.16 21.16 -26.96
N ASN A 42 -15.09 21.07 -28.28
CA ASN A 42 -15.01 19.79 -29.00
C ASN A 42 -13.68 19.08 -28.78
N GLU A 43 -12.58 19.82 -28.61
CA GLU A 43 -11.29 19.23 -28.28
C GLU A 43 -11.25 18.70 -26.86
N ILE A 44 -11.78 19.45 -25.89
CA ILE A 44 -11.98 18.94 -24.52
C ILE A 44 -12.83 17.66 -24.53
N SER A 45 -13.92 17.63 -25.29
CA SER A 45 -14.76 16.42 -25.46
C SER A 45 -14.00 15.24 -26.10
N ARG A 46 -13.07 15.50 -27.03
CA ARG A 46 -12.22 14.46 -27.63
C ARG A 46 -11.19 13.93 -26.63
N TYR A 47 -10.63 14.80 -25.78
CA TYR A 47 -9.74 14.38 -24.71
C TYR A 47 -10.47 13.55 -23.65
N GLU A 48 -11.66 14.00 -23.22
CA GLU A 48 -12.46 13.31 -22.21
C GLU A 48 -12.91 11.91 -22.63
N ARG A 49 -13.14 11.69 -23.94
CA ARG A 49 -13.50 10.40 -24.52
C ARG A 49 -12.30 9.54 -24.91
N GLY A 50 -11.08 9.97 -24.61
CA GLY A 50 -9.86 9.26 -24.99
C GLY A 50 -9.56 9.23 -26.49
N LEU A 51 -10.32 9.97 -27.32
CA LEU A 51 -10.15 10.02 -28.77
C LEU A 51 -8.87 10.77 -29.20
N ARG A 52 -8.31 11.60 -28.31
CA ARG A 52 -7.03 12.29 -28.51
C ARG A 52 -6.32 12.45 -27.16
N LYS A 53 -5.00 12.43 -27.16
CA LYS A 53 -4.19 12.73 -25.96
C LYS A 53 -3.84 14.21 -25.93
N PRO A 54 -4.04 14.92 -24.80
CA PRO A 54 -3.79 16.35 -24.72
C PRO A 54 -2.31 16.69 -24.46
N HIS A 55 -1.35 16.09 -25.18
CA HIS A 55 0.09 16.20 -24.85
C HIS A 55 0.56 17.65 -24.59
N ASP A 56 0.30 18.56 -25.53
CA ASP A 56 0.76 19.95 -25.45
C ASP A 56 -0.08 20.82 -24.48
N TRP A 57 -1.33 20.41 -24.25
CA TRP A 57 -2.29 21.16 -23.43
C TRP A 57 -2.38 20.69 -21.99
N LEU A 58 -1.81 19.51 -21.69
CA LEU A 58 -1.94 18.84 -20.41
C LEU A 58 -1.47 19.70 -19.23
N PRO A 59 -0.36 20.45 -19.28
CA PRO A 59 0.04 21.34 -18.20
C PRO A 59 -1.00 22.43 -17.90
N LEU A 60 -1.59 23.00 -18.95
CA LEU A 60 -2.56 24.09 -18.83
C LEU A 60 -3.94 23.58 -18.43
N ILE A 61 -4.34 22.38 -18.87
CA ILE A 61 -5.54 21.68 -18.40
C ILE A 61 -5.41 21.34 -16.92
N ALA A 62 -4.27 20.80 -16.48
CA ALA A 62 -4.00 20.53 -15.08
C ALA A 62 -4.13 21.80 -14.22
N ARG A 63 -3.48 22.88 -14.66
CA ARG A 63 -3.56 24.18 -13.99
C ARG A 63 -4.99 24.76 -13.98
N ALA A 64 -5.75 24.63 -15.07
CA ALA A 64 -7.14 25.10 -15.14
C ALA A 64 -8.06 24.35 -14.18
N LEU A 65 -7.81 23.05 -13.98
CA LEU A 65 -8.55 22.17 -13.07
C LEU A 65 -8.03 22.21 -11.63
N GLY A 66 -6.94 22.93 -11.36
CA GLY A 66 -6.33 23.01 -10.03
C GLY A 66 -5.76 21.66 -9.57
N VAL A 67 -5.21 20.87 -10.49
CA VAL A 67 -4.60 19.56 -10.21
C VAL A 67 -3.20 19.49 -10.81
N SER A 68 -2.38 18.50 -10.40
CA SER A 68 -1.10 18.26 -11.08
C SER A 68 -1.26 17.54 -12.41
N ILE A 69 -0.26 17.68 -13.28
CA ILE A 69 -0.10 16.83 -14.45
C ILE A 69 -0.08 15.36 -14.02
N GLY A 70 0.59 15.04 -12.91
CA GLY A 70 0.62 13.69 -12.35
C GLY A 70 -0.76 13.16 -12.00
N TRP A 71 -1.61 13.98 -11.35
CA TRP A 71 -3.00 13.59 -11.09
C TRP A 71 -3.75 13.26 -12.40
N LEU A 72 -3.61 14.06 -13.46
CA LEU A 72 -4.26 13.79 -14.75
C LEU A 72 -3.69 12.56 -15.47
N THR A 73 -2.38 12.33 -15.43
CA THR A 73 -1.73 11.16 -16.05
C THR A 73 -1.83 9.90 -15.21
N GLY A 74 -2.25 10.04 -13.95
CA GLY A 74 -2.13 8.99 -12.95
C GLY A 74 -0.69 8.73 -12.51
N ALA A 75 0.25 9.66 -12.72
CA ALA A 75 1.53 9.63 -12.03
C ALA A 75 1.36 10.09 -10.57
N PRO A 76 2.18 9.59 -9.63
CA PRO A 76 2.17 10.07 -8.26
C PRO A 76 2.32 11.60 -8.21
N ALA A 77 1.53 12.26 -7.37
CA ALA A 77 1.67 13.70 -7.16
C ALA A 77 3.09 14.00 -6.66
N PRO A 78 3.72 15.11 -7.09
CA PRO A 78 4.96 15.58 -6.49
C PRO A 78 4.77 15.72 -4.98
N ALA A 79 5.77 15.33 -4.19
CA ALA A 79 5.70 15.38 -2.72
C ALA A 79 5.34 16.79 -2.20
N SER A 80 5.83 17.85 -2.86
CA SER A 80 5.51 19.24 -2.50
C SER A 80 4.03 19.59 -2.68
N LEU A 81 3.37 19.04 -3.70
CA LEU A 81 1.95 19.28 -3.94
C LEU A 81 1.10 18.48 -2.96
N ALA A 82 1.42 17.19 -2.76
CA ALA A 82 0.73 16.36 -1.77
C ALA A 82 0.79 16.97 -0.36
N LEU A 83 1.94 17.57 -0.01
CA LEU A 83 2.11 18.32 1.22
C LEU A 83 1.26 19.60 1.26
N ALA A 84 1.26 20.40 0.19
CA ALA A 84 0.44 21.61 0.13
C ALA A 84 -1.05 21.30 0.26
N ASP A 85 -1.53 20.24 -0.40
CA ASP A 85 -2.92 19.79 -0.35
C ASP A 85 -3.28 19.28 1.06
N ALA A 86 -2.42 18.47 1.68
CA ALA A 86 -2.63 17.97 3.04
C ALA A 86 -2.66 19.10 4.08
N LEU A 87 -1.82 20.12 3.93
CA LEU A 87 -1.82 21.31 4.78
C LEU A 87 -3.10 22.14 4.61
N ALA A 88 -3.55 22.34 3.37
CA ALA A 88 -4.80 23.06 3.10
C ALA A 88 -6.02 22.32 3.69
N GLN A 89 -6.08 20.99 3.55
CA GLN A 89 -7.15 20.18 4.14
C GLN A 89 -7.15 20.26 5.67
N LEU A 90 -5.97 20.22 6.29
CA LEU A 90 -5.83 20.36 7.74
C LEU A 90 -6.31 21.74 8.24
N GLU A 91 -5.94 22.81 7.53
CA GLU A 91 -6.39 24.18 7.80
C GLU A 91 -7.91 24.29 7.72
N GLN A 92 -8.53 23.66 6.72
CA GLN A 92 -9.97 23.65 6.53
C GLN A 92 -10.70 22.86 7.62
N ASP A 93 -10.25 21.65 7.94
CA ASP A 93 -11.01 20.72 8.79
C ASP A 93 -10.78 20.94 10.28
N LEU A 94 -9.60 21.40 10.68
CA LEU A 94 -9.24 21.62 12.09
C LEU A 94 -9.04 23.10 12.44
N GLY A 95 -9.15 24.02 11.49
CA GLY A 95 -8.90 25.45 11.72
C GLY A 95 -7.48 25.75 12.20
N MET A 96 -6.54 24.84 11.96
CA MET A 96 -5.14 24.95 12.36
C MET A 96 -4.30 25.54 11.25
N THR A 97 -3.53 26.58 11.54
CA THR A 97 -2.55 27.12 10.59
C THR A 97 -1.15 26.63 10.95
N ILE A 98 -0.46 26.03 9.98
CA ILE A 98 0.96 25.68 10.10
C ILE A 98 1.75 26.67 9.24
N ASP A 99 2.74 27.35 9.81
CA ASP A 99 3.63 28.21 9.02
C ASP A 99 4.42 27.36 8.03
N ARG A 100 4.02 27.44 6.76
CA ARG A 100 4.58 26.66 5.66
C ARG A 100 6.07 26.96 5.46
N ARG A 101 6.53 28.19 5.77
CA ARG A 101 7.95 28.55 5.67
C ARG A 101 8.77 27.84 6.74
N THR A 102 8.32 27.89 8.00
CA THR A 102 8.98 27.18 9.11
C THR A 102 8.95 25.66 8.92
N PHE A 103 7.82 25.13 8.43
CA PHE A 103 7.67 23.70 8.14
C PHE A 103 8.65 23.23 7.08
N LEU A 104 8.81 23.98 5.97
CA LEU A 104 9.71 23.61 4.88
C LEU A 104 11.19 23.76 5.26
N THR A 105 11.56 24.77 6.06
CA THR A 105 12.94 24.94 6.54
C THR A 105 13.38 23.91 7.58
N ASP A 106 12.45 23.40 8.39
CA ASP A 106 12.69 22.33 9.38
C ASP A 106 12.65 20.91 8.77
N SER A 107 12.24 20.76 7.50
CA SER A 107 11.93 19.46 6.89
C SER A 107 13.04 18.84 6.04
N SER A 108 14.16 19.54 5.83
CA SER A 108 15.28 19.02 5.01
C SER A 108 16.07 17.89 5.66
N GLY A 109 15.77 17.54 6.90
CA GLY A 109 16.43 16.45 7.60
C GLY A 109 16.03 16.44 9.06
N LEU A 110 15.93 15.25 9.63
CA LEU A 110 15.78 14.98 11.05
C LEU A 110 17.03 15.40 11.88
N ALA A 111 17.58 16.59 11.62
CA ALA A 111 18.61 17.21 12.45
C ALA A 111 17.93 18.23 13.38
N LEU A 112 17.91 17.88 14.67
CA LEU A 112 17.52 18.76 15.76
C LEU A 112 18.40 20.02 15.76
N SER A 113 17.87 21.13 15.27
CA SER A 113 18.36 22.46 15.61
C SER A 113 17.22 23.22 16.27
N VAL A 114 17.25 23.28 17.61
CA VAL A 114 16.38 24.16 18.38
C VAL A 114 16.88 25.58 18.19
N ILE A 115 16.21 26.36 17.35
CA ILE A 115 16.29 27.82 17.40
C ILE A 115 15.06 28.31 18.17
N PRO A 116 15.20 28.98 19.32
CA PRO A 116 14.06 29.57 20.01
C PRO A 116 13.66 30.84 19.25
N SER A 117 12.72 30.71 18.31
CA SER A 117 12.06 31.88 17.72
C SER A 117 10.80 32.18 18.51
N GLY A 118 10.92 33.13 19.44
CA GLY A 118 9.79 33.76 20.10
C GLY A 118 8.97 34.60 19.11
N GLY A 119 7.67 34.33 19.08
CA GLY A 119 6.61 35.09 18.41
C GLY A 119 5.26 34.64 18.96
N PRO A 120 4.26 35.53 19.11
CA PRO A 120 3.08 35.27 19.94
C PRO A 120 2.13 34.27 19.26
N GLY A 121 1.95 33.10 19.89
CA GLY A 121 0.80 32.23 19.69
C GLY A 121 0.96 31.06 18.72
N SER A 122 1.93 30.17 18.93
CA SER A 122 1.76 28.77 18.48
C SER A 122 0.55 28.21 19.24
N LYS A 123 -0.63 28.19 18.61
CA LYS A 123 -1.81 27.55 19.21
C LYS A 123 -1.43 26.11 19.57
N ALA A 124 -1.80 25.69 20.78
CA ALA A 124 -1.57 24.32 21.22
C ALA A 124 -2.17 23.34 20.20
N VAL A 125 -1.48 22.23 19.94
CA VAL A 125 -1.97 21.20 19.02
C VAL A 125 -3.30 20.64 19.58
N PRO A 126 -4.40 20.70 18.83
CA PRO A 126 -5.69 20.15 19.23
C PRO A 126 -5.60 18.62 19.39
N PRO A 127 -6.07 18.04 20.52
CA PRO A 127 -6.11 16.59 20.71
C PRO A 127 -6.85 15.82 19.59
N GLU A 128 -7.78 16.48 18.92
CA GLU A 128 -8.59 16.01 17.81
C GLU A 128 -7.75 15.65 16.58
N ALA A 129 -6.55 16.23 16.44
CA ALA A 129 -5.61 15.93 15.37
C ALA A 129 -5.29 14.43 15.29
N VAL A 130 -5.18 13.74 16.44
CA VAL A 130 -4.91 12.30 16.46
C VAL A 130 -6.05 11.53 15.78
N ALA A 131 -7.30 11.86 16.10
CA ALA A 131 -8.46 11.18 15.53
C ALA A 131 -8.62 11.51 14.03
N TYR A 132 -8.37 12.76 13.65
CA TYR A 132 -8.34 13.19 12.25
C TYR A 132 -7.36 12.36 11.42
N PHE A 133 -6.10 12.30 11.84
CA PHE A 133 -5.06 11.60 11.09
C PHE A 133 -5.24 10.07 11.08
N ARG A 134 -5.83 9.49 12.12
CA ARG A 134 -6.20 8.06 12.11
C ARG A 134 -7.28 7.75 11.07
N ARG A 135 -8.30 8.62 10.94
CA ARG A 135 -9.30 8.46 9.86
C ARG A 135 -8.66 8.57 8.48
N GLN A 136 -7.77 9.52 8.29
CA GLN A 136 -7.03 9.68 7.03
C GLN A 136 -6.17 8.44 6.71
N LEU A 137 -5.54 7.84 7.72
CA LEU A 137 -4.81 6.58 7.56
C LEU A 137 -5.74 5.43 7.14
N ASP A 138 -6.92 5.31 7.77
CA ASP A 138 -7.91 4.29 7.40
C ASP A 138 -8.43 4.50 5.96
N ASP A 139 -8.63 5.75 5.53
CA ASP A 139 -9.00 6.09 4.16
C ASP A 139 -7.92 5.66 3.16
N LEU A 140 -6.64 5.84 3.50
CA LEU A 140 -5.53 5.39 2.65
C LEU A 140 -5.44 3.86 2.59
N TRP A 141 -5.65 3.14 3.70
CA TRP A 141 -5.74 1.68 3.68
C TRP A 141 -6.89 1.18 2.80
N ARG A 142 -8.05 1.84 2.85
CA ARG A 142 -9.17 1.53 1.95
C ARG A 142 -8.85 1.85 0.50
N ALA A 143 -8.13 2.94 0.25
CA ALA A 143 -7.72 3.35 -1.09
C ALA A 143 -6.71 2.39 -1.72
N ASP A 144 -5.83 1.76 -0.94
CA ASP A 144 -4.84 0.78 -1.40
C ASP A 144 -5.50 -0.39 -2.13
N ALA A 145 -6.64 -0.87 -1.63
CA ALA A 145 -7.41 -1.94 -2.27
C ALA A 145 -7.93 -1.58 -3.69
N ALA A 146 -7.99 -0.29 -4.03
CA ALA A 146 -8.58 0.20 -5.28
C ALA A 146 -7.60 0.98 -6.18
N GLN A 147 -6.41 1.34 -5.68
CA GLN A 147 -5.47 2.23 -6.36
C GLN A 147 -4.06 1.64 -6.41
N SER A 148 -3.26 2.08 -7.39
CA SER A 148 -1.84 1.72 -7.46
C SER A 148 -1.10 2.22 -6.19
N PRO A 149 -0.38 1.34 -5.46
CA PRO A 149 0.30 1.71 -4.22
C PRO A 149 1.23 2.92 -4.37
N ARG A 150 1.88 3.05 -5.53
CA ARG A 150 2.79 4.16 -5.86
C ARG A 150 2.10 5.52 -5.80
N ARG A 151 0.79 5.59 -6.04
CA ARG A 151 0.03 6.83 -6.02
C ARG A 151 -0.28 7.32 -4.61
N LEU A 152 -0.33 6.41 -3.64
CA LEU A 152 -0.67 6.72 -2.26
C LEU A 152 0.55 7.18 -1.45
N VAL A 153 1.77 6.77 -1.85
CA VAL A 153 3.02 7.10 -1.15
C VAL A 153 3.20 8.60 -0.90
N PRO A 154 3.04 9.51 -1.88
CA PRO A 154 3.25 10.95 -1.63
C PRO A 154 2.28 11.52 -0.58
N THR A 155 1.01 11.12 -0.64
CA THR A 155 -0.02 11.57 0.31
C THR A 155 0.24 11.03 1.71
N ALA A 156 0.55 9.74 1.83
CA ALA A 156 0.90 9.12 3.11
C ALA A 156 2.16 9.77 3.72
N ALA A 157 3.17 10.05 2.90
CA ALA A 157 4.40 10.72 3.33
C ALA A 157 4.15 12.16 3.79
N ALA A 158 3.32 12.93 3.06
CA ALA A 158 2.93 14.27 3.46
C ALA A 158 2.19 14.29 4.81
N GLN A 159 1.20 13.41 4.98
CA GLN A 159 0.47 13.28 6.24
C GLN A 159 1.39 12.85 7.39
N PHE A 160 2.30 11.90 7.16
CA PHE A 160 3.36 11.55 8.11
C PHE A 160 4.18 12.76 8.54
N GLN A 161 4.68 13.57 7.58
CA GLN A 161 5.52 14.74 7.88
C GLN A 161 4.77 15.74 8.78
N ILE A 162 3.48 15.98 8.50
CA ILE A 162 2.64 16.85 9.32
C ILE A 162 2.47 16.28 10.73
N VAL A 163 2.09 15.01 10.87
CA VAL A 163 1.89 14.37 12.18
C VAL A 163 3.19 14.38 13.00
N ALA A 164 4.33 14.07 12.38
CA ALA A 164 5.64 14.11 13.02
C ALA A 164 5.98 15.53 13.50
N HIS A 165 5.70 16.56 12.69
CA HIS A 165 5.88 17.95 13.10
C HIS A 165 5.02 18.29 14.33
N LEU A 166 3.73 17.96 14.30
CA LEU A 166 2.82 18.16 15.43
C LEU A 166 3.29 17.43 16.69
N ALA A 167 3.83 16.22 16.55
CA ALA A 167 4.40 15.45 17.66
C ALA A 167 5.59 16.18 18.30
N THR A 168 6.46 16.81 17.52
CA THR A 168 7.61 17.56 18.07
C THR A 168 7.19 18.77 18.91
N LYS A 169 6.06 19.42 18.55
CA LYS A 169 5.48 20.57 19.25
C LYS A 169 4.52 20.20 20.39
N SER A 170 4.31 18.91 20.64
CA SER A 170 3.41 18.40 21.68
C SER A 170 4.17 17.80 22.86
N HIS A 171 3.49 17.67 24.00
CA HIS A 171 4.00 17.04 25.24
C HIS A 171 3.02 15.98 25.78
N GLY A 172 3.47 15.19 26.77
CA GLY A 172 2.63 14.23 27.49
C GLY A 172 1.99 13.14 26.61
N ASP A 173 0.75 12.77 26.94
CA ASP A 173 -0.02 11.75 26.20
C ASP A 173 -0.25 12.12 24.73
N LEU A 174 -0.51 13.39 24.43
CA LEU A 174 -0.74 13.84 23.06
C LEU A 174 0.49 13.61 22.18
N ARG A 175 1.69 13.94 22.67
CA ARG A 175 2.96 13.66 21.99
C ARG A 175 3.10 12.16 21.66
N ARG A 176 2.83 11.31 22.64
CA ARG A 176 2.89 9.85 22.47
C ARG A 176 1.92 9.37 21.39
N ARG A 177 0.66 9.81 21.45
CA ARG A 177 -0.38 9.42 20.49
C ARG A 177 -0.09 9.90 19.07
N LEU A 178 0.50 11.09 18.92
CA LEU A 178 0.95 11.59 17.61
C LEU A 178 2.13 10.77 17.07
N TRP A 179 3.11 10.37 17.91
CA TRP A 179 4.18 9.46 17.47
C TRP A 179 3.67 8.07 17.09
N GLN A 180 2.68 7.53 17.81
CA GLN A 180 2.00 6.29 17.43
C GLN A 180 1.33 6.43 16.05
N THR A 181 0.62 7.53 15.81
CA THR A 181 -0.01 7.81 14.51
C THR A 181 1.03 8.01 13.41
N ALA A 182 2.14 8.72 13.67
CA ALA A 182 3.23 8.89 12.71
C ALA A 182 3.86 7.55 12.33
N ALA A 183 4.12 6.67 13.30
CA ALA A 183 4.63 5.32 13.05
C ALA A 183 3.64 4.46 12.24
N ALA A 184 2.33 4.61 12.46
CA ALA A 184 1.32 3.93 11.67
C ALA A 184 1.35 4.35 10.19
N PHE A 185 1.56 5.64 9.91
CA PHE A 185 1.80 6.11 8.54
C PHE A 185 3.07 5.52 7.93
N THR A 186 4.17 5.46 8.67
CA THR A 186 5.40 4.86 8.14
C THR A 186 5.22 3.36 7.87
N GLY A 187 4.42 2.66 8.69
CA GLY A 187 4.02 1.28 8.43
C GLY A 187 3.22 1.11 7.13
N LEU A 188 2.26 2.00 6.85
CA LEU A 188 1.56 2.02 5.56
C LEU A 188 2.54 2.31 4.41
N ILE A 189 3.43 3.29 4.54
CA ILE A 189 4.41 3.61 3.49
C ILE A 189 5.33 2.41 3.21
N THR A 190 5.77 1.69 4.24
CA THR A 190 6.51 0.42 4.08
C THR A 190 5.73 -0.57 3.23
N TRP A 191 4.44 -0.80 3.54
CA TRP A 191 3.58 -1.68 2.75
C TRP A 191 3.43 -1.22 1.30
N LEU A 192 3.19 0.07 1.06
CA LEU A 192 3.02 0.62 -0.29
C LEU A 192 4.28 0.44 -1.15
N TYR A 193 5.47 0.63 -0.58
CA TYR A 193 6.72 0.36 -1.28
C TYR A 193 6.97 -1.13 -1.50
N GLN A 194 6.59 -1.97 -0.54
CA GLN A 194 6.68 -3.43 -0.66
C GLN A 194 5.79 -3.93 -1.81
N ASP A 195 4.51 -3.54 -1.84
CA ASP A 195 3.60 -3.94 -2.92
C ASP A 195 4.03 -3.38 -4.29
N ALA A 196 4.64 -2.19 -4.30
CA ALA A 196 5.24 -1.59 -5.49
C ALA A 196 6.60 -2.21 -5.91
N GLY A 197 7.12 -3.19 -5.17
CA GLY A 197 8.36 -3.93 -5.46
C GLY A 197 9.64 -3.15 -5.16
N GLN A 198 9.56 -2.03 -4.44
CA GLN A 198 10.70 -1.19 -4.08
C GLN A 198 11.20 -1.57 -2.68
N LEU A 199 11.74 -2.78 -2.54
CA LEU A 199 12.05 -3.38 -1.24
C LEU A 199 13.12 -2.62 -0.44
N ASP A 200 14.07 -1.94 -1.09
CA ASP A 200 15.03 -1.06 -0.43
C ASP A 200 14.35 0.11 0.28
N GLN A 201 13.37 0.74 -0.39
CA GLN A 201 12.57 1.81 0.19
C GLN A 201 11.68 1.27 1.32
N ALA A 202 11.06 0.10 1.11
CA ALA A 202 10.26 -0.55 2.14
C ALA A 202 11.08 -0.82 3.42
N SER A 203 12.31 -1.30 3.27
CA SER A 203 13.26 -1.55 4.36
C SER A 203 13.66 -0.26 5.10
N ALA A 204 13.97 0.80 4.36
CA ALA A 204 14.30 2.11 4.95
C ALA A 204 13.13 2.67 5.77
N TRP A 205 11.90 2.63 5.24
CA TRP A 205 10.70 3.06 5.95
C TRP A 205 10.33 2.12 7.11
N GLY A 206 10.62 0.82 7.00
CA GLY A 206 10.44 -0.15 8.09
C GLY A 206 11.35 0.16 9.27
N THR A 207 12.61 0.46 9.00
CA THR A 207 13.58 0.95 10.01
C THR A 207 13.09 2.24 10.67
N ARG A 208 12.56 3.17 9.87
CA ARG A 208 11.96 4.40 10.39
C ARG A 208 10.76 4.14 11.30
N THR A 209 9.91 3.18 10.95
CA THR A 209 8.77 2.75 11.78
C THR A 209 9.22 2.27 13.15
N LEU A 210 10.26 1.44 13.20
CA LEU A 210 10.84 0.93 14.45
C LEU A 210 11.38 2.07 15.34
N GLU A 211 12.10 3.02 14.74
CA GLU A 211 12.60 4.19 15.46
C GLU A 211 11.45 4.99 16.10
N LEU A 212 10.38 5.27 15.34
CA LEU A 212 9.22 6.00 15.83
C LEU A 212 8.45 5.22 16.91
N ALA A 213 8.36 3.90 16.78
CA ALA A 213 7.77 3.02 17.79
C ALA A 213 8.48 3.15 19.14
N HIS A 214 9.81 3.20 19.14
CA HIS A 214 10.60 3.43 20.35
C HIS A 214 10.39 4.84 20.91
N ARG A 215 10.31 5.88 20.06
CA ARG A 215 9.99 7.25 20.50
C ARG A 215 8.60 7.37 21.11
N ALA A 216 7.66 6.54 20.68
CA ALA A 216 6.32 6.46 21.26
C ALA A 216 6.30 5.70 22.61
N HIS A 217 7.38 5.02 23.00
CA HIS A 217 7.42 4.12 24.15
C HIS A 217 6.30 3.08 24.14
N ASP A 218 5.89 2.66 22.94
CA ASP A 218 4.80 1.71 22.74
C ASP A 218 5.35 0.35 22.34
N ARG A 219 5.34 -0.57 23.30
CA ARG A 219 5.85 -1.93 23.12
C ARG A 219 5.04 -2.75 22.10
N GLN A 220 3.73 -2.52 21.99
CA GLN A 220 2.91 -3.20 20.99
C GLN A 220 3.35 -2.77 19.59
N LEU A 221 3.57 -1.47 19.43
CA LEU A 221 4.04 -0.88 18.17
C LEU A 221 5.48 -1.28 17.82
N VAL A 222 6.38 -1.44 18.79
CA VAL A 222 7.74 -1.95 18.56
C VAL A 222 7.69 -3.37 18.00
N ALA A 223 6.93 -4.27 18.64
CA ALA A 223 6.79 -5.65 18.16
C ALA A 223 6.08 -5.71 16.79
N HIS A 224 5.09 -4.85 16.55
CA HIS A 224 4.46 -4.71 15.24
C HIS A 224 5.45 -4.22 14.17
N ALA A 225 6.30 -3.23 14.47
CA ALA A 225 7.32 -2.72 13.56
C ALA A 225 8.37 -3.78 13.19
N LEU A 226 8.83 -4.56 14.17
CA LEU A 226 9.71 -5.71 13.95
C LEU A 226 9.04 -6.78 13.07
N THR A 227 7.74 -7.03 13.28
CA THR A 227 6.97 -7.94 12.43
C THR A 227 6.87 -7.44 10.98
N ASN A 228 6.63 -6.14 10.78
CA ASN A 228 6.63 -5.56 9.43
C ASN A 228 8.02 -5.62 8.78
N ARG A 229 9.11 -5.43 9.55
CA ARG A 229 10.48 -5.60 9.05
C ARG A 229 10.72 -7.03 8.59
N ALA A 230 10.34 -8.02 9.41
CA ALA A 230 10.39 -9.43 9.06
C ALA A 230 9.59 -9.77 7.80
N MET A 231 8.47 -9.08 7.55
CA MET A 231 7.71 -9.24 6.30
C MET A 231 8.45 -8.71 5.06
N VAL A 232 9.20 -7.61 5.19
CA VAL A 232 10.05 -7.11 4.10
C VAL A 232 11.20 -8.07 3.83
N ASP A 233 11.86 -8.58 4.88
CA ASP A 233 12.96 -9.55 4.75
C ASP A 233 12.48 -10.88 4.13
N MET A 234 11.25 -11.29 4.45
CA MET A 234 10.60 -12.45 3.84
C MET A 234 10.39 -12.26 2.34
N ASP A 235 9.94 -11.08 1.90
CA ASP A 235 9.74 -10.80 0.48
C ASP A 235 11.08 -10.63 -0.28
N LEU A 236 12.18 -10.34 0.44
CA LEU A 236 13.55 -10.43 -0.09
C LEU A 236 14.07 -11.88 -0.17
N GLY A 237 13.33 -12.86 0.36
CA GLY A 237 13.73 -14.26 0.42
C GLY A 237 14.71 -14.59 1.55
N ASP A 238 14.97 -13.66 2.48
CA ASP A 238 15.87 -13.86 3.62
C ASP A 238 15.13 -14.53 4.79
N GLY A 239 15.04 -15.86 4.72
CA GLY A 239 14.44 -16.70 5.75
C GLY A 239 15.06 -16.52 7.14
N PRO A 240 16.40 -16.62 7.30
CA PRO A 240 17.07 -16.42 8.58
C PRO A 240 16.76 -15.06 9.22
N THR A 241 16.93 -13.95 8.49
CA THR A 241 16.65 -12.61 9.04
C THR A 241 15.16 -12.44 9.37
N THR A 242 14.26 -13.03 8.59
CA THR A 242 12.82 -13.07 8.91
C THR A 242 12.56 -13.72 10.27
N VAL A 243 13.19 -14.86 10.57
CA VAL A 243 13.07 -15.55 11.86
C VAL A 243 13.66 -14.70 12.98
N GLU A 244 14.82 -14.09 12.78
CA GLU A 244 15.46 -13.22 13.78
C GLU A 244 14.56 -12.04 14.17
N MET A 245 14.03 -11.31 13.19
CA MET A 245 13.17 -10.15 13.42
C MET A 245 11.85 -10.54 14.09
N ALA A 246 11.22 -11.64 13.65
CA ALA A 246 9.99 -12.12 14.27
C ALA A 246 10.21 -12.66 15.70
N SER A 247 11.36 -13.30 15.95
CA SER A 247 11.75 -13.73 17.30
C SER A 247 12.02 -12.53 18.22
N ALA A 248 12.65 -11.48 17.71
CA ALA A 248 12.83 -10.23 18.44
C ALA A 248 11.49 -9.58 18.81
N ALA A 249 10.50 -9.62 17.90
CA ALA A 249 9.15 -9.15 18.20
C ALA A 249 8.49 -9.93 19.35
N LEU A 250 8.80 -11.21 19.50
CA LEU A 250 8.28 -12.10 20.54
C LEU A 250 9.12 -12.11 21.84
N ALA A 251 10.20 -11.33 21.94
CA ALA A 251 11.10 -11.36 23.10
C ALA A 251 10.39 -11.04 24.44
N ASP A 252 9.40 -10.14 24.42
CA ASP A 252 8.54 -9.80 25.57
C ASP A 252 7.08 -10.24 25.33
N GLU A 253 6.90 -11.45 24.77
CA GLU A 253 5.61 -11.99 24.33
C GLU A 253 4.52 -11.87 25.41
N LYS A 254 4.84 -12.15 26.68
CA LYS A 254 3.86 -12.17 27.79
C LYS A 254 3.06 -10.88 27.90
N ARG A 255 3.70 -9.74 27.62
CA ARG A 255 3.07 -8.43 27.76
C ARG A 255 2.34 -7.99 26.47
N LEU A 256 2.52 -8.68 25.35
CA LEU A 256 1.89 -8.31 24.06
C LEU A 256 0.39 -8.63 24.05
N CYS A 257 -0.40 -7.83 23.33
CA CYS A 257 -1.80 -8.15 23.06
C CYS A 257 -1.92 -9.33 22.09
N ALA A 258 -3.10 -9.94 22.01
CA ALA A 258 -3.32 -11.12 21.17
C ALA A 258 -3.02 -10.84 19.69
N LYS A 259 -3.43 -9.67 19.18
CA LYS A 259 -3.21 -9.28 17.78
C LYS A 259 -1.74 -9.28 17.41
N VAL A 260 -0.90 -8.59 18.19
CA VAL A 260 0.54 -8.49 17.91
C VAL A 260 1.23 -9.85 18.06
N LYS A 261 0.80 -10.68 19.02
CA LYS A 261 1.28 -12.07 19.12
C LYS A 261 0.97 -12.87 17.87
N VAL A 262 -0.27 -12.82 17.39
CA VAL A 262 -0.70 -13.55 16.18
C VAL A 262 0.14 -13.11 14.99
N GLN A 263 0.30 -11.81 14.78
CA GLN A 263 1.13 -11.27 13.68
C GLN A 263 2.58 -11.75 13.76
N ALA A 264 3.21 -11.65 14.93
CA ALA A 264 4.62 -12.04 15.09
C ALA A 264 4.82 -13.57 14.95
N LEU A 265 3.91 -14.39 15.50
CA LEU A 265 3.94 -15.85 15.36
C LEU A 265 3.75 -16.28 13.91
N GLN A 266 2.79 -15.68 13.21
CA GLN A 266 2.54 -15.88 11.79
C GLN A 266 3.79 -15.54 10.98
N GLN A 267 4.39 -14.39 11.22
CA GLN A 267 5.57 -13.97 10.47
C GLN A 267 6.80 -14.85 10.76
N ALA A 268 6.98 -15.30 12.00
CA ALA A 268 7.99 -16.30 12.34
C ALA A 268 7.76 -17.61 11.56
N ALA A 269 6.51 -18.05 11.42
CA ALA A 269 6.17 -19.24 10.65
C ALA A 269 6.55 -19.11 9.17
N HIS A 270 6.39 -17.93 8.57
CA HIS A 270 6.87 -17.66 7.21
C HIS A 270 8.40 -17.73 7.11
N GLY A 271 9.13 -17.22 8.10
CA GLY A 271 10.58 -17.35 8.16
C GLY A 271 11.03 -18.82 8.20
N HIS A 272 10.39 -19.62 9.06
CA HIS A 272 10.64 -21.07 9.14
C HIS A 272 10.29 -21.81 7.84
N ALA A 273 9.21 -21.40 7.15
CA ALA A 273 8.86 -21.97 5.85
C ALA A 273 9.93 -21.69 4.77
N LEU A 274 10.54 -20.49 4.76
CA LEU A 274 11.61 -20.15 3.81
C LEU A 274 12.88 -20.99 4.00
N VAL A 275 13.16 -21.43 5.23
CA VAL A 275 14.29 -22.32 5.54
C VAL A 275 13.92 -23.81 5.53
N GLY A 276 12.68 -24.16 5.16
CA GLY A 276 12.21 -25.54 5.03
C GLY A 276 11.81 -26.23 6.34
N ASP A 277 11.68 -25.50 7.45
CA ASP A 277 11.26 -26.06 8.74
C ASP A 277 9.72 -26.06 8.87
N ARG A 278 9.10 -27.05 8.22
CA ARG A 278 7.65 -27.28 8.28
C ARG A 278 7.15 -27.42 9.72
N ARG A 279 7.89 -28.13 10.58
CA ARG A 279 7.45 -28.43 11.95
C ARG A 279 7.32 -27.16 12.78
N ALA A 280 8.34 -26.30 12.75
CA ALA A 280 8.28 -25.02 13.44
C ALA A 280 7.18 -24.12 12.86
N CYS A 281 7.05 -24.08 11.53
CA CYS A 281 5.98 -23.35 10.84
C CYS A 281 4.58 -23.76 11.36
N ASP A 282 4.29 -25.07 11.38
CA ASP A 282 2.99 -25.58 11.84
C ASP A 282 2.73 -25.26 13.31
N GLN A 283 3.73 -25.46 14.18
CA GLN A 283 3.62 -25.16 15.61
C GLN A 283 3.31 -23.69 15.89
N LEU A 284 3.95 -22.78 15.16
CA LEU A 284 3.75 -21.34 15.30
C LEU A 284 2.36 -20.91 14.82
N LEU A 285 1.90 -21.43 13.69
CA LEU A 285 0.55 -21.14 13.18
C LEU A 285 -0.55 -21.74 14.06
N ASP A 286 -0.32 -22.92 14.66
CA ASP A 286 -1.24 -23.51 15.65
C ASP A 286 -1.32 -22.64 16.92
N ARG A 287 -0.18 -22.11 17.38
CA ARG A 287 -0.14 -21.15 18.51
C ARG A 287 -0.90 -19.88 18.18
N ALA A 288 -0.70 -19.32 16.99
CA ALA A 288 -1.41 -18.14 16.52
C ALA A 288 -2.92 -18.38 16.47
N SER A 289 -3.35 -19.56 15.98
CA SER A 289 -4.77 -19.91 15.84
C SER A 289 -5.49 -19.93 17.19
N ARG A 290 -4.83 -20.39 18.27
CA ARG A 290 -5.40 -20.38 19.63
C ARG A 290 -5.58 -18.98 20.23
N LEU A 291 -5.03 -17.94 19.61
CA LEU A 291 -5.11 -16.56 20.07
C LEU A 291 -6.10 -15.71 19.27
N ILE A 292 -6.62 -16.22 18.14
CA ILE A 292 -7.41 -15.41 17.20
C ILE A 292 -8.69 -14.88 17.85
N ASP A 293 -9.39 -15.71 18.63
CA ASP A 293 -10.63 -15.36 19.32
C ASP A 293 -10.41 -14.38 20.50
N ARG A 294 -9.14 -14.07 20.83
CA ARG A 294 -8.77 -13.14 21.90
C ARG A 294 -8.35 -11.77 21.37
N ILE A 295 -8.46 -11.53 20.06
CA ILE A 295 -8.16 -10.22 19.48
C ILE A 295 -9.32 -9.28 19.76
N ASP A 296 -9.13 -8.36 20.72
CA ASP A 296 -10.13 -7.41 21.20
C ASP A 296 -9.71 -5.94 21.06
N ASP A 297 -8.59 -5.68 20.38
CA ASP A 297 -8.00 -4.34 20.27
C ASP A 297 -8.26 -3.62 18.93
N ASP A 298 -8.37 -2.29 19.02
CA ASP A 298 -8.61 -1.37 17.89
C ASP A 298 -7.33 -0.62 17.45
N HIS A 299 -6.15 -1.25 17.54
CA HIS A 299 -4.95 -0.61 17.00
C HIS A 299 -5.11 -0.32 15.49
N PRO A 300 -4.70 0.86 14.99
CA PRO A 300 -4.94 1.29 13.60
C PRO A 300 -4.05 0.59 12.56
N TRP A 301 -3.36 -0.48 12.95
CA TRP A 301 -2.50 -1.31 12.11
C TRP A 301 -2.88 -2.79 12.22
N GLY A 302 -2.52 -3.61 11.24
CA GLY A 302 -2.75 -5.06 11.30
C GLY A 302 -4.21 -5.51 11.16
N VAL A 303 -5.00 -4.81 10.34
CA VAL A 303 -6.44 -5.05 10.20
C VAL A 303 -6.75 -6.48 9.70
N ALA A 304 -5.97 -6.97 8.73
CA ALA A 304 -6.19 -8.26 8.08
C ALA A 304 -6.16 -9.46 9.04
N THR A 305 -5.47 -9.34 10.18
CA THR A 305 -5.35 -10.42 11.16
C THR A 305 -6.70 -10.86 11.73
N ARG A 306 -7.71 -10.00 11.72
CA ARG A 306 -9.05 -10.30 12.25
C ARG A 306 -10.00 -10.91 11.21
N THR A 307 -9.58 -10.98 9.96
CA THR A 307 -10.46 -11.45 8.89
C THR A 307 -10.56 -12.98 8.94
N PRO A 308 -11.77 -13.58 8.80
CA PRO A 308 -11.93 -15.03 8.82
C PRO A 308 -11.00 -15.74 7.83
N LEU A 309 -10.51 -16.92 8.19
CA LEU A 309 -9.58 -17.73 7.39
C LEU A 309 -8.20 -17.10 7.16
N TYR A 310 -7.87 -16.01 7.86
CA TYR A 310 -6.58 -15.33 7.70
C TYR A 310 -5.40 -16.28 7.94
N LEU A 311 -5.42 -17.08 9.02
CA LEU A 311 -4.30 -17.97 9.34
C LEU A 311 -4.19 -19.17 8.40
N GLU A 312 -5.31 -19.65 7.85
CA GLU A 312 -5.35 -20.67 6.80
C GLU A 312 -4.67 -20.18 5.52
N ILE A 313 -4.87 -18.90 5.15
CA ILE A 313 -4.14 -18.25 4.04
C ILE A 313 -2.63 -18.25 4.31
N GLN A 314 -2.22 -17.90 5.52
CA GLN A 314 -0.79 -17.85 5.87
C GLN A 314 -0.17 -19.25 5.81
N ARG A 315 -0.89 -20.26 6.30
CA ARG A 315 -0.46 -21.67 6.23
C ARG A 315 -0.36 -22.16 4.78
N ALA A 316 -1.38 -21.89 3.96
CA ALA A 316 -1.39 -22.25 2.54
C ALA A 316 -0.19 -21.61 1.82
N THR A 317 0.08 -20.34 2.10
CA THR A 317 1.24 -19.62 1.56
C THR A 317 2.57 -20.25 2.01
N CYS A 318 2.70 -20.62 3.29
CA CYS A 318 3.89 -21.30 3.80
C CYS A 318 4.12 -22.66 3.11
N TYR A 319 3.06 -23.44 2.95
CA TYR A 319 3.11 -24.73 2.25
C TYR A 319 3.50 -24.57 0.78
N SER A 320 2.94 -23.59 0.06
CA SER A 320 3.33 -23.27 -1.31
C SER A 320 4.83 -22.95 -1.43
N ARG A 321 5.39 -22.16 -0.51
CA ARG A 321 6.83 -21.83 -0.52
C ARG A 321 7.73 -23.04 -0.29
N MET A 322 7.27 -23.98 0.54
CA MET A 322 7.93 -25.26 0.76
C MET A 322 7.63 -26.30 -0.33
N GLN A 323 6.89 -25.93 -1.40
CA GLN A 323 6.47 -26.81 -2.50
C GLN A 323 5.64 -28.01 -2.04
N LEU A 324 4.90 -27.86 -0.94
CA LEU A 324 3.95 -28.85 -0.42
C LEU A 324 2.61 -28.66 -1.13
N GLY A 325 2.59 -28.87 -2.44
CA GLY A 325 1.46 -28.53 -3.31
C GLY A 325 0.14 -29.12 -2.83
N ALA A 326 0.07 -30.42 -2.56
CA ALA A 326 -1.18 -31.08 -2.19
C ALA A 326 -1.75 -30.56 -0.86
N GLU A 327 -0.89 -30.30 0.13
CA GLU A 327 -1.27 -29.66 1.39
C GLU A 327 -1.76 -28.22 1.19
N ALA A 328 -1.03 -27.44 0.39
CA ALA A 328 -1.39 -26.05 0.11
C ALA A 328 -2.74 -25.95 -0.60
N VAL A 329 -2.97 -26.77 -1.62
CA VAL A 329 -4.22 -26.80 -2.38
C VAL A 329 -5.42 -27.11 -1.49
N ARG A 330 -5.31 -28.07 -0.56
CA ARG A 330 -6.41 -28.35 0.39
C ARG A 330 -6.81 -27.15 1.23
N LEU A 331 -5.87 -26.25 1.56
CA LEU A 331 -6.17 -25.02 2.29
C LEU A 331 -6.71 -23.94 1.36
N TRP A 332 -6.14 -23.79 0.16
CA TRP A 332 -6.67 -22.86 -0.83
C TRP A 332 -8.11 -23.20 -1.24
N ASP A 333 -8.48 -24.47 -1.36
CA ASP A 333 -9.84 -24.92 -1.65
C ASP A 333 -10.84 -24.56 -0.53
N GLN A 334 -10.36 -24.38 0.71
CA GLN A 334 -11.18 -23.89 1.83
C GLN A 334 -11.31 -22.36 1.83
N VAL A 335 -10.24 -21.66 1.45
CA VAL A 335 -10.15 -20.19 1.51
C VAL A 335 -10.85 -19.52 0.33
N MET A 336 -10.58 -19.98 -0.89
CA MET A 336 -10.95 -19.28 -2.12
C MET A 336 -12.47 -19.18 -2.41
N PRO A 337 -13.34 -20.06 -1.87
CA PRO A 337 -14.78 -19.83 -1.92
C PRO A 337 -15.27 -18.59 -1.14
N SER A 338 -14.48 -18.09 -0.19
CA SER A 338 -14.85 -16.91 0.61
C SER A 338 -15.00 -15.65 -0.25
N ALA A 339 -16.14 -14.96 -0.13
CA ALA A 339 -16.41 -13.72 -0.85
C ALA A 339 -15.37 -12.61 -0.57
N GLU A 340 -14.76 -12.63 0.62
CA GLU A 340 -13.72 -11.70 1.07
C GLU A 340 -12.41 -11.90 0.30
N TRP A 341 -12.03 -13.16 0.05
CA TRP A 341 -10.70 -13.51 -0.46
C TRP A 341 -10.67 -13.84 -1.96
N ARG A 342 -11.81 -14.25 -2.54
CA ARG A 342 -11.91 -14.67 -3.94
C ARG A 342 -11.49 -13.59 -4.95
N SER A 343 -11.53 -12.32 -4.58
CA SER A 343 -11.11 -11.20 -5.44
C SER A 343 -9.63 -10.84 -5.29
N SER A 344 -8.90 -11.51 -4.40
CA SER A 344 -7.47 -11.27 -4.21
C SER A 344 -6.66 -11.92 -5.31
N GLY A 345 -6.12 -11.11 -6.23
CA GLY A 345 -5.24 -11.59 -7.29
C GLY A 345 -3.99 -12.27 -6.73
N VAL A 346 -3.44 -11.78 -5.61
CA VAL A 346 -2.25 -12.36 -4.96
C VAL A 346 -2.54 -13.78 -4.48
N PHE A 347 -3.72 -14.01 -3.90
CA PHE A 347 -4.08 -15.34 -3.41
C PHE A 347 -4.42 -16.29 -4.55
N ALA A 348 -5.08 -15.80 -5.62
CA ALA A 348 -5.30 -16.58 -6.83
C ALA A 348 -3.96 -17.02 -7.48
N ALA A 349 -2.97 -16.13 -7.59
CA ALA A 349 -1.65 -16.47 -8.11
C ALA A 349 -0.91 -17.52 -7.24
N ARG A 350 -0.99 -17.38 -5.91
CA ARG A 350 -0.42 -18.38 -4.98
C ARG A 350 -1.11 -19.74 -5.06
N GLN A 351 -2.44 -19.74 -5.21
CA GLN A 351 -3.20 -20.97 -5.45
C GLN A 351 -2.75 -21.62 -6.76
N ALA A 352 -2.57 -20.84 -7.84
CA ALA A 352 -2.09 -21.36 -9.11
C ALA A 352 -0.72 -22.06 -8.99
N ALA A 353 0.22 -21.47 -8.25
CA ALA A 353 1.52 -22.10 -7.98
C ALA A 353 1.34 -23.45 -7.24
N ALA A 354 0.46 -23.51 -6.23
CA ALA A 354 0.18 -24.74 -5.49
C ALA A 354 -0.49 -25.83 -6.36
N LEU A 355 -1.40 -25.43 -7.26
CA LEU A 355 -2.06 -26.31 -8.22
C LEU A 355 -1.06 -26.89 -9.24
N ALA A 356 -0.13 -26.05 -9.73
CA ALA A 356 0.95 -26.49 -10.60
C ALA A 356 1.86 -27.51 -9.90
N ASP A 357 2.29 -27.23 -8.66
CA ASP A 357 3.07 -28.17 -7.84
C ASP A 357 2.31 -29.50 -7.60
N SER A 358 0.98 -29.45 -7.57
CA SER A 358 0.09 -30.61 -7.38
C SER A 358 -0.30 -31.33 -8.69
N ARG A 359 0.32 -30.99 -9.82
CA ARG A 359 0.00 -31.56 -11.15
C ARG A 359 -1.46 -31.33 -11.60
N ARG A 360 -2.07 -30.19 -11.23
CA ARG A 360 -3.41 -29.75 -11.65
C ARG A 360 -3.31 -28.52 -12.56
N PRO A 361 -2.73 -28.64 -13.77
CA PRO A 361 -2.37 -27.49 -14.60
C PRO A 361 -3.59 -26.71 -15.12
N ASP A 362 -4.68 -27.38 -15.48
CA ASP A 362 -5.88 -26.71 -16.01
C ASP A 362 -6.50 -25.76 -14.98
N GLU A 363 -6.55 -26.20 -13.72
CA GLU A 363 -7.04 -25.39 -12.61
C GLU A 363 -6.04 -24.27 -12.26
N ALA A 364 -4.74 -24.51 -12.42
CA ALA A 364 -3.73 -23.47 -12.27
C ALA A 364 -3.92 -22.36 -13.31
N VAL A 365 -4.24 -22.69 -14.57
CA VAL A 365 -4.56 -21.70 -15.61
C VAL A 365 -5.79 -20.88 -15.22
N ALA A 366 -6.86 -21.51 -14.75
CA ALA A 366 -8.06 -20.79 -14.32
C ALA A 366 -7.78 -19.82 -13.15
N ALA A 367 -6.95 -20.23 -12.19
CA ALA A 367 -6.52 -19.36 -11.10
C ALA A 367 -5.61 -18.21 -11.59
N LEU A 368 -4.74 -18.46 -12.58
CA LEU A 368 -3.93 -17.41 -13.23
C LEU A 368 -4.79 -16.40 -14.00
N GLU A 369 -5.83 -16.84 -14.69
CA GLU A 369 -6.78 -15.95 -15.37
C GLU A 369 -7.42 -14.98 -14.38
N ALA A 370 -7.91 -15.49 -13.24
CA ALA A 370 -8.46 -14.66 -12.17
C ALA A 370 -7.44 -13.65 -11.62
N ALA A 371 -6.19 -14.06 -11.44
CA ALA A 371 -5.11 -13.19 -10.98
C ALA A 371 -4.74 -12.11 -12.01
N VAL A 372 -4.67 -12.45 -13.30
CA VAL A 372 -4.36 -11.52 -14.41
C VAL A 372 -5.44 -10.46 -14.55
N LEU A 373 -6.73 -10.81 -14.40
CA LEU A 373 -7.84 -9.84 -14.39
C LEU A 373 -7.74 -8.77 -13.28
N VAL A 374 -7.01 -9.07 -12.20
CA VAL A 374 -6.68 -8.10 -11.15
C VAL A 374 -5.44 -7.29 -11.53
N ALA A 375 -4.39 -7.96 -12.05
CA ALA A 375 -3.14 -7.32 -12.47
C ALA A 375 -3.31 -6.30 -13.61
N GLU A 376 -4.33 -6.47 -14.46
CA GLU A 376 -4.68 -5.46 -15.48
C GLU A 376 -5.10 -4.11 -14.87
N LYS A 377 -5.75 -4.17 -13.71
CA LYS A 377 -6.38 -3.02 -13.04
C LYS A 377 -5.47 -2.37 -12.01
N VAL A 378 -4.61 -3.16 -11.36
CA VAL A 378 -3.78 -2.72 -10.24
C VAL A 378 -2.31 -2.96 -10.54
N GLU A 379 -1.49 -1.92 -10.36
CA GLU A 379 -0.03 -2.00 -10.51
C GLU A 379 0.62 -2.53 -9.22
N SER A 380 0.42 -3.81 -8.93
CA SER A 380 1.09 -4.51 -7.82
C SER A 380 2.27 -5.31 -8.35
N ALA A 381 3.49 -4.95 -7.94
CA ALA A 381 4.68 -5.73 -8.27
C ALA A 381 4.69 -7.06 -7.52
N ARG A 382 4.12 -7.09 -6.31
CA ARG A 382 3.95 -8.32 -5.54
C ARG A 382 3.07 -9.32 -6.28
N LEU A 383 1.90 -8.92 -6.77
CA LEU A 383 1.04 -9.77 -7.59
C LEU A 383 1.79 -10.31 -8.82
N ARG A 384 2.53 -9.44 -9.50
CA ARG A 384 3.35 -9.82 -10.66
C ARG A 384 4.42 -10.84 -10.30
N GLN A 385 5.06 -10.71 -9.14
CA GLN A 385 6.03 -11.70 -8.67
C GLN A 385 5.38 -13.07 -8.42
N GLU A 386 4.20 -13.10 -7.80
CA GLU A 386 3.47 -14.36 -7.56
C GLU A 386 3.00 -15.01 -8.87
N LEU A 387 2.60 -14.20 -9.87
CA LEU A 387 2.31 -14.67 -11.23
C LEU A 387 3.56 -15.30 -11.88
N THR A 388 4.71 -14.65 -11.78
CA THR A 388 5.99 -15.19 -12.27
C THR A 388 6.33 -16.52 -11.58
N THR A 389 6.20 -16.60 -10.25
CA THR A 389 6.45 -17.85 -9.51
C THR A 389 5.50 -18.96 -9.97
N ALA A 390 4.21 -18.68 -10.17
CA ALA A 390 3.27 -19.67 -10.68
C ALA A 390 3.64 -20.14 -12.11
N TRP A 391 4.11 -19.23 -12.97
CA TRP A 391 4.61 -19.58 -14.30
C TRP A 391 5.85 -20.49 -14.24
N GLU A 392 6.79 -20.22 -13.34
CA GLU A 392 7.95 -21.09 -13.10
C GLU A 392 7.52 -22.49 -12.64
N ARG A 393 6.51 -22.60 -11.77
CA ARG A 393 5.95 -23.91 -11.35
C ARG A 393 5.28 -24.67 -12.49
N LEU A 394 4.78 -23.96 -13.50
CA LEU A 394 4.20 -24.56 -14.70
C LEU A 394 5.23 -25.02 -15.74
N ALA A 395 6.54 -24.99 -15.43
CA ALA A 395 7.60 -25.45 -16.34
C ALA A 395 7.31 -26.78 -17.06
N PRO A 396 6.75 -27.83 -16.41
CA PRO A 396 6.44 -29.08 -17.09
C PRO A 396 5.39 -28.98 -18.22
N TRP A 397 4.60 -27.90 -18.26
CA TRP A 397 3.51 -27.68 -19.23
C TRP A 397 3.74 -26.48 -20.15
N HIS A 398 4.92 -25.84 -20.13
CA HIS A 398 5.22 -24.68 -20.97
C HIS A 398 5.01 -24.91 -22.48
N HIS A 399 5.15 -26.15 -22.95
CA HIS A 399 4.95 -26.55 -24.34
C HIS A 399 3.57 -27.18 -24.62
N ALA A 400 2.75 -27.38 -23.59
CA ALA A 400 1.38 -27.88 -23.69
C ALA A 400 0.38 -26.73 -23.90
N SER A 401 -0.90 -27.05 -24.10
CA SER A 401 -1.96 -26.04 -24.29
C SER A 401 -2.03 -25.07 -23.11
N GLN A 402 -1.89 -25.57 -21.88
CA GLN A 402 -1.90 -24.75 -20.67
C GLN A 402 -0.78 -23.70 -20.68
N GLY A 403 0.42 -24.07 -21.13
CA GLY A 403 1.54 -23.15 -21.28
C GLY A 403 1.29 -22.08 -22.35
N GLN A 404 0.59 -22.42 -23.43
CA GLN A 404 0.23 -21.46 -24.49
C GLN A 404 -0.83 -20.47 -23.99
N GLU A 405 -1.83 -20.94 -23.24
CA GLU A 405 -2.86 -20.10 -22.64
C GLU A 405 -2.26 -19.09 -21.65
N VAL A 406 -1.37 -19.54 -20.75
CA VAL A 406 -0.71 -18.64 -19.79
C VAL A 406 0.20 -17.63 -20.49
N ARG A 407 0.89 -18.01 -21.56
CA ARG A 407 1.67 -17.05 -22.37
C ARG A 407 0.78 -15.94 -22.92
N ALA A 408 -0.36 -16.30 -23.51
CA ALA A 408 -1.30 -15.31 -24.03
C ALA A 408 -1.83 -14.37 -22.93
N LEU A 409 -2.13 -14.90 -21.75
CA LEU A 409 -2.54 -14.10 -20.59
C LEU A 409 -1.44 -13.12 -20.15
N PHE A 410 -0.19 -13.59 -20.07
CA PHE A 410 0.94 -12.82 -19.58
C PHE A 410 1.38 -11.73 -20.58
N ASP A 411 1.32 -12.02 -21.88
CA ASP A 411 1.54 -11.04 -22.94
C ASP A 411 0.59 -9.84 -22.81
N GLY A 412 -0.68 -10.09 -22.46
CA GLY A 412 -1.69 -9.05 -22.24
C GLY A 412 -1.33 -8.03 -21.15
N ILE A 413 -0.54 -8.45 -20.16
CA ILE A 413 -0.05 -7.60 -19.07
C ILE A 413 1.46 -7.34 -19.15
N GLY A 414 2.14 -7.73 -20.23
CA GLY A 414 3.57 -7.55 -20.42
C GLY A 414 4.43 -8.23 -19.36
N LEU A 415 4.02 -9.40 -18.86
CA LEU A 415 4.86 -10.25 -18.02
C LEU A 415 5.76 -11.13 -18.90
N PRO A 416 7.06 -11.26 -18.60
CA PRO A 416 7.94 -12.12 -19.38
C PRO A 416 7.58 -13.59 -19.18
N THR A 417 7.57 -14.34 -20.28
CA THR A 417 7.31 -15.79 -20.31
C THR A 417 8.51 -16.58 -20.84
N ALA A 418 9.67 -15.93 -20.93
CA ALA A 418 10.92 -16.61 -21.25
C ALA A 418 11.30 -17.52 -20.06
N PRO A 419 11.78 -18.74 -20.31
CA PRO A 419 12.24 -19.65 -19.26
C PRO A 419 13.47 -19.13 -18.53
#